data_AF-A0A7G8WB91-F1
#
_entry.id   AF-A0A7G8WB91-F1
#
_cell.length_a   1.000
_cell.length_b   1.000
_cell.length_c   1.000
_cell.angle_alpha   90.00
_cell.angle_beta   90.00
_cell.angle_gamma   90.00
#
_symmetry.space_group_name_H-M   'P 1'
#
loop_
_entity.id
_entity.type
_entity.pdbx_description
1 polymer ?
#
loop_
_entity_poly.entity_id
_entity_poly.type
_entity_poly.pdbx_seq_one_letter_code
_entity_poly.pdbx_strand_id
1 'polypeptide(L)'
;MKKIILILFTLFLTLNIQAQRSRRSSMGGVPQTNNEPTDKEIAKRERENEERKEEYIDNFLSTLEADEFQKHIIKQNINSYFDEKMALFKIQFEHSIDRKAAIKELDDTHFVELKELISENDMTKLMEMIKGGFDEKEVVKEKKKRKKRKRKKNEDDK
;
A
#
# COMPACT_ATOMS: atom_id res chain seq x y z
N MET A 1 -15.66 13.42 22.49
CA MET A 1 -14.60 12.85 21.64
C MET A 1 -14.95 11.42 21.19
N LYS A 2 -15.86 11.25 20.22
CA LYS A 2 -16.22 9.91 19.68
C LYS A 2 -16.52 9.90 18.16
N LYS A 3 -16.18 10.96 17.42
CA LYS A 3 -16.55 11.08 16.00
C LYS A 3 -15.38 11.32 15.03
N ILE A 4 -14.13 11.39 15.52
CA ILE A 4 -12.96 11.70 14.68
C ILE A 4 -12.19 10.42 14.27
N ILE A 5 -12.41 9.29 14.94
CA ILE A 5 -11.77 8.00 14.62
C ILE A 5 -12.34 7.35 13.34
N LEU A 6 -13.41 7.90 12.75
CA LEU A 6 -14.10 7.30 11.60
C LEU A 6 -13.58 7.73 10.21
N ILE A 7 -12.58 8.61 10.11
CA ILE A 7 -12.16 9.18 8.80
C ILE A 7 -10.93 8.47 8.20
N LEU A 8 -10.17 7.66 8.96
CA LEU A 8 -9.01 6.94 8.43
C LEU A 8 -9.27 5.48 8.04
N PHE A 9 -10.47 4.96 8.33
CA PHE A 9 -10.90 3.62 7.89
C PHE A 9 -11.59 3.62 6.52
N THR A 10 -11.88 4.80 5.96
CA THR A 10 -12.67 4.95 4.72
C THR A 10 -11.87 4.77 3.43
N LEU A 11 -10.53 4.75 3.46
CA LEU A 11 -9.72 4.60 2.25
C LEU A 11 -9.51 3.14 1.81
N PHE A 12 -9.71 2.16 2.69
CA PHE A 12 -9.59 0.73 2.37
C PHE A 12 -10.93 -0.02 2.28
N LEU A 13 -12.05 0.59 2.67
CA LEU A 13 -13.39 -0.04 2.59
C LEU A 13 -14.08 0.13 1.22
N THR A 14 -13.64 1.03 0.34
CA THR A 14 -14.40 1.37 -0.88
C THR A 14 -14.20 0.41 -2.06
N LEU A 15 -13.32 -0.59 -1.98
CA LEU A 15 -13.06 -1.51 -3.10
C LEU A 15 -13.89 -2.81 -3.07
N ASN A 16 -14.69 -3.06 -2.04
CA ASN A 16 -15.60 -4.23 -1.99
C ASN A 16 -17.08 -3.92 -2.31
N ILE A 17 -17.43 -2.66 -2.65
CA ILE A 17 -18.83 -2.26 -2.87
C ILE A 17 -19.40 -2.79 -4.21
N GLN A 18 -18.55 -3.16 -5.17
CA GLN A 18 -19.00 -3.53 -6.51
C GLN A 18 -19.41 -5.01 -6.67
N ALA A 19 -19.03 -5.89 -5.74
CA ALA A 19 -19.43 -7.31 -5.77
C ALA A 19 -20.81 -7.57 -5.13
N GLN A 20 -21.36 -6.60 -4.38
CA GLN A 20 -22.61 -6.78 -3.61
C GLN A 20 -23.85 -6.17 -4.31
N ARG A 21 -23.67 -5.55 -5.48
CA ARG A 21 -24.74 -4.80 -6.17
C ARG A 21 -25.72 -5.68 -6.97
N SER A 22 -25.48 -6.98 -7.09
CA SER A 22 -26.36 -7.93 -7.81
C SER A 22 -27.34 -8.71 -6.91
N ARG A 23 -27.35 -8.49 -5.59
CA ARG A 23 -28.24 -9.20 -4.65
C ARG A 23 -29.19 -8.28 -3.88
N ARG A 24 -29.66 -7.20 -4.53
CA ARG A 24 -30.57 -6.23 -3.93
C ARG A 24 -32.03 -6.58 -4.23
N SER A 25 -32.49 -7.72 -3.71
CA SER A 25 -33.91 -8.05 -3.61
C SER A 25 -34.13 -9.07 -2.48
N SER A 26 -33.85 -8.67 -1.25
CA SER A 26 -34.59 -9.16 -0.08
C SER A 26 -34.32 -8.21 1.08
N MET A 27 -35.37 -7.50 1.47
CA MET A 27 -35.43 -6.60 2.60
C MET A 27 -35.57 -7.46 3.86
N GLY A 28 -34.64 -7.35 4.82
CA GLY A 28 -34.82 -7.96 6.14
C GLY A 28 -33.51 -8.20 6.88
N GLY A 29 -33.22 -7.34 7.85
CA GLY A 29 -32.22 -7.56 8.90
C GLY A 29 -30.76 -7.47 8.44
N VAL A 30 -30.08 -6.36 8.75
CA VAL A 30 -28.62 -6.38 8.85
C VAL A 30 -28.32 -7.12 10.15
N PRO A 31 -27.77 -8.36 10.15
CA PRO A 31 -27.32 -8.94 11.40
C PRO A 31 -26.17 -8.07 11.90
N GLN A 32 -26.39 -7.34 13.00
CA GLN A 32 -25.31 -6.73 13.77
C GLN A 32 -24.57 -7.87 14.48
N THR A 33 -23.69 -8.57 13.77
CA THR A 33 -22.72 -9.46 14.40
C THR A 33 -21.63 -8.59 15.02
N ASN A 34 -21.85 -8.16 16.25
CA ASN A 34 -20.85 -7.51 17.08
C ASN A 34 -19.95 -8.57 17.75
N ASN A 35 -19.48 -9.54 16.96
CA ASN A 35 -18.57 -10.58 17.42
C ASN A 35 -17.14 -10.08 17.23
N GLU A 36 -16.30 -10.23 18.25
CA GLU A 36 -14.86 -10.06 18.09
C GLU A 36 -14.37 -11.00 16.97
N PRO A 37 -13.50 -10.52 16.04
CA PRO A 37 -13.01 -11.36 14.95
C PRO A 37 -12.35 -12.62 15.49
N THR A 38 -12.71 -13.78 14.95
CA THR A 38 -12.06 -15.04 15.33
C THR A 38 -10.57 -15.02 14.96
N ASP A 39 -9.70 -15.74 15.68
CA ASP A 39 -8.26 -15.83 15.36
C ASP A 39 -7.97 -16.16 13.89
N LYS A 40 -8.80 -17.02 13.29
CA LYS A 40 -8.71 -17.37 11.85
C LYS A 40 -8.98 -16.18 10.93
N GLU A 41 -9.89 -15.29 11.32
CA GLU A 41 -10.22 -14.08 10.56
C GLU A 41 -9.13 -13.02 10.70
N ILE A 42 -8.53 -12.91 11.90
CA ILE A 42 -7.37 -12.04 12.15
C ILE A 42 -6.19 -12.50 11.29
N ALA A 43 -5.82 -13.78 11.35
CA ALA A 43 -4.73 -14.33 10.57
C ALA A 43 -4.95 -14.21 9.05
N LYS A 44 -6.19 -14.41 8.59
CA LYS A 44 -6.54 -14.21 7.17
C LYS A 44 -6.34 -12.74 6.76
N ARG A 45 -6.80 -11.81 7.59
CA ARG A 45 -6.68 -10.36 7.34
C ARG A 45 -5.23 -9.90 7.33
N GLU A 46 -4.41 -10.40 8.25
CA GLU A 46 -2.98 -10.11 8.28
C GLU A 46 -2.30 -10.56 6.99
N ARG A 47 -2.61 -11.77 6.50
CA ARG A 47 -2.10 -12.25 5.21
C ARG A 47 -2.55 -11.37 4.04
N GLU A 48 -3.84 -11.04 3.97
CA GLU A 48 -4.37 -10.16 2.90
C GLU A 48 -3.72 -8.77 2.91
N ASN A 49 -3.42 -8.24 4.09
CA ASN A 49 -2.71 -6.96 4.23
C ASN A 49 -1.24 -7.06 3.79
N GLU A 50 -0.56 -8.15 4.12
CA GLU A 50 0.84 -8.38 3.71
C GLU A 50 0.93 -8.58 2.19
N GLU A 51 0.06 -9.41 1.62
CA GLU A 51 -0.09 -9.52 0.17
C GLU A 51 -0.41 -8.15 -0.45
N ARG A 52 -1.17 -7.31 0.27
CA ARG A 52 -1.46 -5.97 -0.22
C ARG A 52 -0.24 -5.07 -0.26
N LYS A 53 0.53 -5.04 0.82
CA LYS A 53 1.80 -4.33 0.95
C LYS A 53 2.75 -4.77 -0.16
N GLU A 54 2.92 -6.07 -0.36
CA GLU A 54 3.85 -6.61 -1.36
C GLU A 54 3.51 -6.19 -2.80
N GLU A 55 2.24 -6.29 -3.25
CA GLU A 55 1.89 -5.84 -4.62
C GLU A 55 2.03 -4.32 -4.78
N TYR A 56 1.75 -3.55 -3.73
CA TYR A 56 1.92 -2.09 -3.76
C TYR A 56 3.40 -1.75 -3.99
N ILE A 57 4.30 -2.41 -3.26
CA ILE A 57 5.74 -2.27 -3.42
C ILE A 57 6.18 -2.73 -4.82
N ASP A 58 5.73 -3.88 -5.29
CA ASP A 58 6.07 -4.38 -6.63
C ASP A 58 5.55 -3.46 -7.74
N ASN A 59 4.37 -2.86 -7.56
CA ASN A 59 3.83 -1.86 -8.46
C ASN A 59 4.70 -0.60 -8.47
N PHE A 60 5.13 -0.12 -7.30
CA PHE A 60 6.06 1.00 -7.20
C PHE A 60 7.40 0.69 -7.86
N LEU A 61 8.05 -0.43 -7.52
CA LEU A 61 9.34 -0.84 -8.10
C LEU A 61 9.28 -0.95 -9.61
N SER A 62 8.13 -1.34 -10.19
CA SER A 62 7.97 -1.39 -11.64
C SER A 62 8.00 -0.03 -12.35
N THR A 63 7.94 1.08 -11.60
CA THR A 63 8.09 2.46 -12.11
C THR A 63 9.53 2.99 -12.03
N LEU A 64 10.41 2.26 -11.32
CA LEU A 64 11.80 2.63 -11.17
C LEU A 64 12.64 2.16 -12.35
N GLU A 65 13.62 2.98 -12.71
CA GLU A 65 14.59 2.70 -13.77
C GLU A 65 15.74 1.81 -13.29
N ALA A 66 15.92 1.72 -11.97
CA ALA A 66 16.81 0.82 -11.28
C ALA A 66 16.84 -0.62 -11.84
N ASP A 67 18.01 -1.24 -11.79
CA ASP A 67 18.19 -2.65 -12.16
C ASP A 67 17.56 -3.61 -11.14
N GLU A 68 17.63 -4.91 -11.40
CA GLU A 68 17.02 -5.93 -10.54
C GLU A 68 17.65 -6.02 -9.15
N PHE A 69 18.97 -5.82 -9.05
CA PHE A 69 19.70 -5.83 -7.79
C PHE A 69 19.37 -4.59 -6.96
N GLN A 70 19.41 -3.42 -7.58
CA GLN A 70 18.99 -2.16 -6.95
C GLN A 70 17.53 -2.26 -6.49
N LYS A 71 16.62 -2.80 -7.31
CA LYS A 71 15.21 -3.03 -6.94
C LYS A 71 15.08 -3.97 -5.74
N HIS A 72 15.91 -5.01 -5.64
CA HIS A 72 15.92 -5.89 -4.49
C HIS A 72 16.30 -5.14 -3.20
N ILE A 73 17.35 -4.31 -3.25
CA ILE A 73 17.78 -3.51 -2.09
C ILE A 73 16.72 -2.48 -1.72
N ILE A 74 16.15 -1.77 -2.70
CA ILE A 74 15.06 -0.81 -2.47
C ILE A 74 13.87 -1.53 -1.82
N LYS A 75 13.49 -2.72 -2.31
CA LYS A 75 12.41 -3.52 -1.73
C LYS A 75 12.64 -3.83 -0.26
N GLN A 76 13.83 -4.31 0.09
CA GLN A 76 14.20 -4.61 1.48
C GLN A 76 14.11 -3.36 2.37
N ASN A 77 14.61 -2.23 1.88
CA ASN A 77 14.56 -0.96 2.60
C ASN A 77 13.12 -0.46 2.81
N ILE A 78 12.27 -0.54 1.79
CA ILE A 78 10.85 -0.16 1.90
C ILE A 78 10.12 -1.05 2.91
N ASN A 79 10.39 -2.36 2.90
CA ASN A 79 9.79 -3.28 3.86
C ASN A 79 10.20 -2.94 5.30
N SER A 80 11.50 -2.75 5.54
CA SER A 80 12.02 -2.31 6.84
C SER A 80 11.43 -0.98 7.29
N TYR A 81 11.31 0.00 6.38
CA TYR A 81 10.67 1.29 6.66
C TYR A 81 9.22 1.14 7.11
N PHE A 82 8.43 0.32 6.43
CA PHE A 82 7.02 0.12 6.81
C PHE A 82 6.90 -0.57 8.17
N ASP A 83 7.78 -1.51 8.47
CA ASP A 83 7.78 -2.22 9.75
C ASP A 83 8.15 -1.28 10.90
N GLU A 84 9.18 -0.43 10.72
CA GLU A 84 9.58 0.60 11.68
C GLU A 84 8.51 1.67 11.86
N LYS A 85 7.92 2.15 10.76
CA LYS A 85 6.82 3.12 10.82
C LYS A 85 5.62 2.54 11.55
N MET A 86 5.29 1.27 11.33
CA MET A 86 4.24 0.57 12.06
C MET A 86 4.57 0.42 13.55
N ALA A 87 5.84 0.14 13.89
CA ALA A 87 6.30 0.10 15.27
C ALA A 87 6.11 1.46 15.96
N LEU A 88 6.49 2.57 15.30
CA LEU A 88 6.21 3.93 15.80
C LEU A 88 4.72 4.17 16.01
N PHE A 89 3.84 3.65 15.15
CA PHE A 89 2.39 3.79 15.38
C PHE A 89 1.88 3.03 16.60
N LYS A 90 2.50 1.88 16.93
CA LYS A 90 2.16 1.05 18.10
C LYS A 90 2.65 1.66 19.41
N ILE A 91 3.72 2.46 19.39
CA ILE A 91 4.24 3.15 20.58
C ILE A 91 3.20 4.17 21.09
N GLN A 92 3.01 4.17 22.40
CA GLN A 92 2.26 5.22 23.08
C GLN A 92 3.18 6.41 23.33
N PHE A 93 2.98 7.47 22.54
CA PHE A 93 3.61 8.76 22.78
C PHE A 93 2.74 9.58 23.73
N GLU A 94 3.38 10.29 24.66
CA GLU A 94 2.70 11.22 25.56
C GLU A 94 2.06 12.38 24.79
N HIS A 95 2.75 12.87 23.75
CA HIS A 95 2.24 13.90 22.87
C HIS A 95 2.24 13.50 21.39
N SER A 96 1.24 14.00 20.66
CA SER A 96 1.16 13.78 19.22
C SER A 96 2.31 14.42 18.44
N ILE A 97 2.98 15.43 19.01
CA ILE A 97 4.12 16.09 18.39
C ILE A 97 5.36 15.20 18.37
N ASP A 98 5.58 14.41 19.42
CA ASP A 98 6.72 13.50 19.53
C ASP A 98 6.61 12.39 18.48
N ARG A 99 5.39 11.85 18.30
CA ARG A 99 5.11 10.88 17.24
C ARG A 99 5.42 11.45 15.86
N LYS A 100 5.03 12.71 15.59
CA LYS A 100 5.32 13.37 14.32
C LYS A 100 6.82 13.58 14.12
N ALA A 101 7.54 13.97 15.17
CA ALA A 101 8.98 14.13 15.14
C ALA A 101 9.68 12.79 14.83
N ALA A 102 9.30 11.71 15.51
CA ALA A 102 9.85 10.38 15.27
C ALA A 102 9.57 9.86 13.85
N ILE A 103 8.35 10.05 13.33
CA ILE A 103 8.02 9.68 11.93
C ILE A 103 8.85 10.52 10.95
N LYS A 104 9.02 11.83 11.21
CA LYS A 104 9.82 12.70 10.36
C LYS A 104 11.29 12.29 10.36
N GLU A 105 11.85 11.95 11.52
CA GLU A 105 13.22 11.46 11.64
C GLU A 105 13.42 10.17 10.85
N LEU A 106 12.47 9.22 10.95
CA LEU A 106 12.46 8.01 10.13
C LEU A 106 12.43 8.35 8.62
N ASP A 107 11.50 9.21 8.19
CA ASP A 107 11.37 9.62 6.78
C ASP A 107 12.67 10.26 6.23
N ASP A 108 13.38 11.03 7.05
CA ASP A 108 14.59 11.76 6.66
C ASP A 108 15.84 10.88 6.62
N THR A 109 15.90 9.81 7.43
CA THR A 109 17.12 9.02 7.67
C THR A 109 17.11 7.64 7.00
N HIS A 110 15.95 6.97 6.94
CA HIS A 110 15.85 5.55 6.57
C HIS A 110 16.43 5.21 5.19
N PHE A 111 16.33 6.15 4.25
CA PHE A 111 16.73 5.92 2.86
C PHE A 111 18.01 6.66 2.47
N VAL A 112 18.73 7.27 3.43
CA VAL A 112 19.92 8.08 3.12
C VAL A 112 20.99 7.27 2.38
N GLU A 113 21.19 6.01 2.77
CA GLU A 113 22.18 5.12 2.15
C GLU A 113 21.84 4.78 0.68
N LEU A 114 20.54 4.83 0.31
CA LEU A 114 20.15 4.57 -1.07
C LEU A 114 20.58 5.68 -2.03
N LYS A 115 20.90 6.90 -1.55
CA LYS A 115 21.31 8.03 -2.40
C LYS A 115 22.54 7.71 -3.25
N GLU A 116 23.43 6.88 -2.74
CA GLU A 116 24.65 6.47 -3.47
C GLU A 116 24.40 5.28 -4.40
N LEU A 117 23.34 4.51 -4.15
CA LEU A 117 23.06 3.25 -4.84
C LEU A 117 22.12 3.44 -6.04
N ILE A 118 21.18 4.38 -5.98
CA ILE A 118 20.13 4.55 -6.98
C ILE A 118 20.19 5.92 -7.64
N SER A 119 19.55 6.06 -8.80
CA SER A 119 19.48 7.36 -9.48
C SER A 119 18.74 8.41 -8.65
N GLU A 120 19.10 9.69 -8.82
CA GLU A 120 18.39 10.80 -8.17
C GLU A 120 16.89 10.82 -8.52
N ASN A 121 16.55 10.42 -9.76
CA ASN A 121 15.18 10.28 -10.23
C ASN A 121 14.42 9.22 -9.43
N ASP A 122 14.98 8.02 -9.29
CA ASP A 122 14.36 6.94 -8.53
C ASP A 122 14.29 7.27 -7.03
N MET A 123 15.29 7.98 -6.50
CA MET A 123 15.27 8.49 -5.12
C MET A 123 14.15 9.51 -4.91
N THR A 124 13.91 10.38 -5.89
CA THR A 124 12.79 11.34 -5.84
C THR A 124 11.44 10.62 -5.84
N LYS A 125 11.26 9.62 -6.71
CA LYS A 125 10.04 8.77 -6.73
C LYS A 125 9.83 8.04 -5.40
N LEU A 126 10.90 7.54 -4.78
CA LEU A 126 10.85 6.89 -3.47
C LEU A 126 10.40 7.86 -2.38
N MET A 127 10.96 9.07 -2.36
CA MET A 127 10.58 10.13 -1.42
C MET A 127 9.12 10.60 -1.63
N GLU A 128 8.63 10.61 -2.86
CA GLU A 128 7.24 10.90 -3.17
C GLU A 128 6.29 9.78 -2.72
N MET A 129 6.70 8.52 -2.90
CA MET A 129 5.95 7.35 -2.43
C MET A 129 5.73 7.38 -0.93
N ILE A 130 6.78 7.62 -0.12
CA ILE A 130 6.65 7.64 1.35
C ILE A 130 5.78 8.79 1.86
N LYS A 131 5.70 9.90 1.11
CA LYS A 131 4.80 11.04 1.35
C LYS A 131 3.36 10.78 0.91
N GLY A 132 3.10 9.64 0.26
CA GLY A 132 1.76 9.24 -0.22
C GLY A 132 1.41 9.73 -1.62
N GLY A 133 2.38 10.21 -2.40
CA GLY A 133 2.17 10.71 -3.77
C GLY A 133 2.09 9.62 -4.85
N PHE A 134 2.34 8.35 -4.52
CA PHE A 134 2.32 7.26 -5.49
C PHE A 134 0.90 6.80 -5.86
N ASP A 135 0.49 7.02 -7.12
CA ASP A 135 -0.78 6.53 -7.67
C ASP A 135 -0.64 5.12 -8.28
N GLU A 136 -0.86 4.11 -7.44
CA GLU A 136 -0.88 2.71 -7.86
C GLU A 136 -1.93 2.43 -8.96
N LYS A 137 -3.06 3.14 -8.97
CA LYS A 137 -4.16 2.87 -9.92
C LYS A 137 -3.72 3.21 -11.34
N GLU A 138 -2.92 4.25 -11.52
CA GLU A 138 -2.37 4.60 -12.83
C GLU A 138 -1.45 3.51 -13.34
N VAL A 139 -0.52 3.03 -12.50
CA VAL A 139 0.39 1.93 -12.84
C VAL A 139 -0.38 0.67 -13.23
N VAL A 140 -1.40 0.29 -12.46
CA VAL A 140 -2.24 -0.88 -12.76
C VAL A 140 -3.02 -0.70 -14.06
N LYS A 141 -3.57 0.49 -14.32
CA LYS A 141 -4.25 0.81 -15.59
C LYS A 141 -3.30 0.69 -16.77
N GLU A 142 -2.09 1.22 -16.66
CA GLU A 142 -1.07 1.12 -17.70
C GLU A 142 -0.67 -0.33 -17.98
N LYS A 143 -0.38 -1.11 -16.92
CA LYS A 143 -0.07 -2.54 -17.05
C LYS A 143 -1.17 -3.29 -17.78
N LYS A 144 -2.45 -3.02 -17.45
CA LYS A 144 -3.61 -3.61 -18.14
C LYS A 144 -3.67 -3.20 -19.62
N LYS A 145 -3.45 -1.92 -19.94
CA LYS A 145 -3.42 -1.43 -21.34
C LYS A 145 -2.29 -2.10 -22.14
N ARG A 146 -1.08 -2.19 -21.59
CA ARG A 146 0.08 -2.84 -22.24
C ARG A 146 -0.19 -4.32 -22.52
N LYS A 147 -0.76 -5.06 -21.56
CA LYS A 147 -1.15 -6.48 -21.75
C LYS A 147 -2.17 -6.66 -22.88
N LYS A 148 -3.19 -5.80 -22.97
CA LYS A 148 -4.20 -5.86 -24.06
C LYS A 148 -3.58 -5.63 -25.43
N ARG A 149 -2.67 -4.65 -25.56
CA ARG A 149 -1.97 -4.35 -26.83
C ARG A 149 -1.11 -5.53 -27.31
N LYS A 150 -0.38 -6.18 -26.41
CA LYS A 150 0.44 -7.37 -26.73
C LYS A 150 -0.41 -8.54 -27.26
N ARG A 151 -1.58 -8.78 -26.67
CA ARG A 151 -2.49 -9.85 -27.11
C ARG A 151 -3.00 -9.63 -28.52
N LYS A 152 -3.45 -8.40 -28.84
CA LYS A 152 -3.91 -8.04 -30.19
C LYS A 152 -2.83 -8.25 -31.24
N LYS A 153 -1.60 -7.79 -30.96
CA LYS A 153 -0.47 -7.99 -31.88
C LYS A 153 -0.21 -9.48 -32.17
N ASN A 154 -0.28 -10.34 -31.15
CA ASN A 154 -0.10 -11.79 -31.34
C ASN A 154 -1.28 -12.49 -32.04
N GLU A 155 -2.46 -11.86 -32.07
CA GLU A 155 -3.62 -12.33 -32.84
C GLU A 155 -3.54 -11.88 -34.30
N ASP A 156 -2.99 -10.67 -34.56
CA ASP A 156 -2.77 -10.15 -35.91
C ASP A 156 -1.56 -10.81 -36.62
N ASP A 157 -0.57 -11.30 -35.85
CA ASP A 157 0.63 -12.01 -36.35
C ASP A 157 0.39 -13.54 -36.58
N LYS A 158 -0.84 -14.05 -36.40
CA LYS A 158 -1.22 -15.46 -36.57
C LYS A 158 -2.13 -15.69 -37.77
#